data_AF-A0A6C0J423-F1
#
_entry.id   AF-A0A6C0J423-F1
#
_cell.length_a   1.000
_cell.length_b   1.000
_cell.length_c   1.000
_cell.angle_alpha   90.00
_cell.angle_beta   90.00
_cell.angle_gamma   90.00
#
_symmetry.space_group_name_H-M   'P 1'
#
loop_
_entity.id
_entity.type
_entity.pdbx_description
1 polymer ?
#
loop_
_entity_poly.entity_id
_entity_poly.type
_entity_poly.pdbx_seq_one_letter_code
_entity_poly.pdbx_strand_id
1 'polypeptide(L)'
;FSTSSSSFVCVCEVSRNDDESDDESDGSQLPGPAPKSGFRTHYTMLWPKKYYRGLSTRRKSQRRKEITRRAKMSWKDPKAYKPFKTDVGAQHHTSSYSSRFHKKYPGSTSLPEIAKATGVSLSVLKKVYNRGMAAWRTGHRPGATEHGWAMARVHSFVLHGKTWHTADSDLA
;
A
#
# COMPACT_ATOMS: atom_id res chain seq x y z
N PHE A 1 -55.57 10.72 30.44
CA PHE A 1 -54.89 9.68 31.26
C PHE A 1 -53.84 9.02 30.38
N SER A 2 -52.58 8.84 30.73
CA SER A 2 -51.83 9.17 31.94
C SER A 2 -50.35 9.19 31.53
N THR A 3 -49.61 10.03 32.22
CA THR A 3 -48.16 10.25 32.21
C THR A 3 -47.31 8.98 32.38
N SER A 4 -46.08 9.01 31.84
CA SER A 4 -44.79 8.87 32.57
C SER A 4 -43.72 8.38 31.60
N SER A 5 -42.72 9.17 31.21
CA SER A 5 -41.59 9.70 32.00
C SER A 5 -40.72 8.61 32.63
N SER A 6 -39.52 8.40 32.06
CA SER A 6 -38.31 8.22 32.87
C SER A 6 -37.06 8.32 31.97
N SER A 7 -36.47 9.50 31.97
CA SER A 7 -35.09 9.76 31.57
C SER A 7 -34.14 9.10 32.57
N PHE A 8 -33.07 8.45 32.10
CA PHE A 8 -31.89 8.24 32.93
C PHE A 8 -30.64 8.62 32.14
N VAL A 9 -30.12 9.78 32.50
CA VAL A 9 -28.81 10.32 32.16
C VAL A 9 -27.82 9.65 33.11
N CYS A 10 -26.73 9.10 32.60
CA CYS A 10 -25.56 8.80 33.42
C CYS A 10 -24.36 9.47 32.73
N VAL A 11 -23.80 10.47 33.41
CA VAL A 11 -22.64 11.25 33.00
C VAL A 11 -21.56 11.03 34.06
N CYS A 12 -20.32 10.96 33.57
CA CYS A 12 -19.04 11.09 34.29
C CYS A 12 -18.57 9.90 35.12
N GLU A 13 -17.48 9.27 34.66
CA GLU A 13 -16.20 9.58 35.28
C GLU A 13 -15.03 9.41 34.30
N VAL A 14 -14.17 10.43 34.31
CA VAL A 14 -12.92 10.55 33.60
C VAL A 14 -11.84 9.99 34.53
N SER A 15 -11.12 8.96 34.10
CA SER A 15 -9.83 8.63 34.69
C SER A 15 -8.73 9.09 33.74
N ARG A 16 -8.17 10.25 34.08
CA ARG A 16 -6.83 10.69 33.66
C ARG A 16 -5.83 9.70 34.25
N ASN A 17 -4.83 9.32 33.46
CA ASN A 17 -3.55 8.89 33.99
C ASN A 17 -2.50 9.79 33.34
N ASP A 18 -1.64 10.27 34.22
CA ASP A 18 -0.72 11.38 34.07
C ASP A 18 0.43 11.12 33.11
N ASP A 19 0.92 12.25 32.59
CA ASP A 19 2.25 12.46 32.03
C ASP A 19 3.36 11.81 32.87
N GLU A 20 4.20 11.01 32.24
CA GLU A 20 5.62 10.88 32.61
C GLU A 20 6.43 10.96 31.32
N SER A 21 7.01 12.14 31.10
CA SER A 21 8.01 12.41 30.09
C SER A 21 9.36 12.35 30.78
N ASP A 22 10.24 11.43 30.37
CA ASP A 22 11.68 11.57 30.60
C ASP A 22 12.44 11.21 29.31
N ASP A 23 13.02 12.27 28.76
CA ASP A 23 14.14 12.29 27.81
C ASP A 23 15.34 11.52 28.39
N GLU A 24 15.97 10.64 27.61
CA GLU A 24 17.41 10.35 27.73
C GLU A 24 17.89 9.68 26.43
N SER A 25 19.10 10.04 26.05
CA SER A 25 19.68 9.92 24.70
C SER A 25 20.67 8.75 24.57
N ASP A 26 20.96 8.39 23.31
CA ASP A 26 22.18 7.73 22.83
C ASP A 26 22.52 6.30 23.32
N GLY A 27 22.95 5.44 22.40
CA GLY A 27 23.35 4.07 22.71
C GLY A 27 23.42 3.15 21.49
N SER A 28 24.36 3.42 20.60
CA SER A 28 24.80 2.46 19.59
C SER A 28 25.07 1.05 20.17
N GLN A 29 24.38 0.01 19.68
CA GLN A 29 24.77 -1.39 19.96
C GLN A 29 24.45 -2.31 18.77
N LEU A 30 25.48 -2.68 18.01
CA LEU A 30 25.60 -3.98 17.33
C LEU A 30 26.33 -4.95 18.29
N PRO A 31 26.46 -6.27 18.04
CA PRO A 31 25.61 -7.24 17.35
C PRO A 31 25.35 -8.52 18.20
N GLY A 32 24.39 -9.38 17.81
CA GLY A 32 24.18 -10.71 18.41
C GLY A 32 24.59 -11.88 17.48
N PRO A 33 25.09 -13.01 18.03
CA PRO A 33 25.63 -14.14 17.27
C PRO A 33 24.58 -14.96 16.51
N ALA A 34 25.01 -15.60 15.41
CA ALA A 34 24.17 -16.41 14.54
C ALA A 34 23.71 -17.73 15.22
N PRO A 35 22.40 -18.08 15.20
CA PRO A 35 21.95 -19.36 15.72
C PRO A 35 22.26 -20.51 14.75
N LYS A 36 22.89 -21.57 15.28
CA LYS A 36 23.11 -22.86 14.61
C LYS A 36 21.90 -23.79 14.81
N SER A 37 21.62 -24.57 13.75
CA SER A 37 20.71 -25.73 13.61
C SER A 37 19.24 -25.57 14.02
N GLY A 38 18.36 -25.71 13.02
CA GLY A 38 17.00 -26.26 13.21
C GLY A 38 15.82 -25.29 13.25
N PHE A 39 16.02 -23.98 13.12
CA PHE A 39 14.91 -23.02 13.28
C PHE A 39 14.08 -22.85 12.01
N ARG A 40 12.78 -23.22 12.05
CA ARG A 40 11.76 -22.60 11.20
C ARG A 40 11.76 -21.11 11.51
N THR A 41 12.56 -20.35 10.78
CA THR A 41 12.60 -18.90 10.89
C THR A 41 11.20 -18.38 10.58
N HIS A 42 10.49 -17.90 11.60
CA HIS A 42 9.31 -17.07 11.41
C HIS A 42 9.78 -15.78 10.75
N TYR A 43 9.88 -15.85 9.42
CA TYR A 43 10.18 -14.72 8.57
C TYR A 43 9.09 -13.69 8.86
N THR A 44 9.39 -12.67 9.66
CA THR A 44 8.51 -11.50 9.90
C THR A 44 8.23 -10.87 8.55
N MET A 45 7.18 -11.35 7.88
CA MET A 45 6.86 -10.95 6.53
C MET A 45 6.39 -9.51 6.62
N LEU A 46 7.34 -8.61 6.40
CA LEU A 46 7.13 -7.18 6.43
C LEU A 46 5.92 -6.86 5.53
N TRP A 47 5.88 -7.42 4.31
CA TRP A 47 4.77 -7.30 3.35
C TRP A 47 3.88 -8.55 3.24
N PRO A 48 2.68 -8.45 2.64
CA PRO A 48 1.73 -9.56 2.52
C PRO A 48 2.34 -10.83 1.92
N LYS A 49 1.90 -12.00 2.42
CA LYS A 49 2.37 -13.34 1.98
C LYS A 49 2.35 -13.50 0.46
N LYS A 50 1.36 -12.91 -0.22
CA LYS A 50 1.19 -12.93 -1.68
C LYS A 50 2.41 -12.41 -2.45
N TYR A 51 3.16 -11.45 -1.90
CA TYR A 51 4.31 -10.85 -2.60
C TYR A 51 5.55 -11.75 -2.61
N TYR A 52 5.52 -12.82 -1.81
CA TYR A 52 6.60 -13.80 -1.67
C TYR A 52 6.25 -15.17 -2.26
N ARG A 53 5.05 -15.31 -2.86
CA ARG A 53 4.55 -16.57 -3.40
C ARG A 53 5.39 -17.02 -4.60
N GLY A 54 5.72 -18.31 -4.69
CA GLY A 54 6.53 -18.88 -5.77
C GLY A 54 8.03 -18.61 -5.69
N LEU A 55 8.51 -17.94 -4.62
CA LEU A 55 9.94 -17.65 -4.43
C LEU A 55 10.58 -18.63 -3.44
N SER A 56 11.83 -19.04 -3.71
CA SER A 56 12.66 -19.75 -2.74
C SER A 56 12.99 -18.88 -1.53
N THR A 57 13.36 -19.48 -0.40
CA THR A 57 13.71 -18.75 0.83
C THR A 57 14.79 -17.68 0.60
N ARG A 58 15.81 -18.00 -0.21
CA ARG A 58 16.85 -17.04 -0.62
C ARG A 58 16.28 -15.85 -1.39
N ARG A 59 15.41 -16.10 -2.38
CA ARG A 59 14.76 -15.03 -3.17
C ARG A 59 13.80 -14.19 -2.32
N LYS A 60 13.13 -14.78 -1.33
CA LYS A 60 12.30 -14.03 -0.35
C LYS A 60 13.16 -13.08 0.49
N SER A 61 14.32 -13.54 0.96
CA SER A 61 15.34 -12.71 1.64
C SER A 61 15.79 -11.55 0.79
N GLN A 62 16.18 -11.83 -0.46
CA GLN A 62 16.58 -10.81 -1.42
C GLN A 62 15.48 -9.78 -1.67
N ARG A 63 14.23 -10.23 -1.92
CA ARG A 63 13.09 -9.34 -2.17
C ARG A 63 12.84 -8.41 -1.00
N ARG A 64 12.87 -8.93 0.24
CA ARG A 64 12.69 -8.11 1.46
C ARG A 64 13.79 -7.05 1.57
N LYS A 65 15.06 -7.42 1.37
CA LYS A 65 16.17 -6.47 1.42
C LYS A 65 16.02 -5.38 0.36
N GLU A 66 15.63 -5.75 -0.85
CA GLU A 66 15.41 -4.81 -1.95
C GLU A 66 14.25 -3.84 -1.66
N ILE A 67 13.11 -4.36 -1.20
CA ILE A 67 11.96 -3.60 -0.70
C ILE A 67 12.38 -2.59 0.37
N THR A 68 13.09 -3.06 1.39
CA THR A 68 13.48 -2.23 2.54
C THR A 68 14.42 -1.12 2.10
N ARG A 69 15.37 -1.44 1.22
CA ARG A 69 16.28 -0.46 0.61
C ARG A 69 15.52 0.58 -0.21
N ARG A 70 14.56 0.16 -1.05
CA ARG A 70 13.77 1.05 -1.91
C ARG A 70 12.79 1.92 -1.13
N ALA A 71 12.23 1.41 -0.04
CA ALA A 71 11.38 2.19 0.85
C ALA A 71 12.13 3.43 1.38
N LYS A 72 13.42 3.29 1.69
CA LYS A 72 14.30 4.38 2.16
C LYS A 72 14.76 5.35 1.06
N MET A 73 14.56 5.04 -0.22
CA MET A 73 14.92 5.94 -1.32
C MET A 73 13.90 7.06 -1.47
N SER A 74 14.36 8.20 -1.98
CA SER A 74 13.47 9.27 -2.42
C SER A 74 12.61 8.81 -3.60
N TRP A 75 11.36 9.27 -3.64
CA TRP A 75 10.46 9.06 -4.78
C TRP A 75 10.96 9.78 -6.04
N LYS A 76 11.91 10.71 -5.93
CA LYS A 76 12.53 11.40 -7.07
C LYS A 76 13.68 10.62 -7.70
N ASP A 77 14.17 9.56 -7.05
CA ASP A 77 15.29 8.78 -7.56
C ASP A 77 14.81 7.79 -8.66
N PRO A 78 15.27 7.93 -9.92
CA PRO A 78 14.90 6.99 -10.99
C PRO A 78 15.34 5.55 -10.71
N LYS A 79 16.38 5.33 -9.88
CA LYS A 79 16.83 3.98 -9.51
C LYS A 79 15.79 3.24 -8.67
N ALA A 80 14.87 3.96 -8.01
CA ALA A 80 13.83 3.37 -7.18
C ALA A 80 12.74 2.67 -8.00
N TYR A 81 12.66 2.95 -9.29
CA TYR A 81 11.60 2.48 -10.21
C TYR A 81 12.02 1.35 -11.15
N LYS A 82 13.24 0.83 -11.02
CA LYS A 82 13.69 -0.33 -11.81
C LYS A 82 12.91 -1.61 -11.41
N PRO A 83 12.61 -2.56 -12.30
CA PRO A 83 12.00 -3.84 -11.88
C PRO A 83 12.87 -4.59 -10.87
N PHE A 84 12.28 -5.39 -9.96
CA PHE A 84 13.08 -6.14 -9.00
C PHE A 84 13.76 -7.31 -9.70
N LYS A 85 14.98 -7.66 -9.28
CA LYS A 85 15.67 -8.84 -9.82
C LYS A 85 14.87 -10.13 -9.59
N THR A 86 14.04 -10.15 -8.55
CA THR A 86 13.18 -11.30 -8.23
C THR A 86 11.95 -11.43 -9.13
N ASP A 87 11.64 -10.43 -9.97
CA ASP A 87 10.47 -10.43 -10.87
C ASP A 87 10.78 -11.05 -12.23
N VAL A 88 12.04 -11.39 -12.52
CA VAL A 88 12.42 -12.06 -13.76
C VAL A 88 11.67 -13.40 -13.88
N GLY A 89 10.93 -13.56 -14.99
CA GLY A 89 10.10 -14.73 -15.29
C GLY A 89 8.72 -14.75 -14.61
N ALA A 90 8.35 -13.71 -13.86
CA ALA A 90 7.02 -13.62 -13.26
C ALA A 90 5.97 -13.20 -14.29
N GLN A 91 4.82 -13.88 -14.28
CA GLN A 91 3.72 -13.58 -15.19
C GLN A 91 2.99 -12.30 -14.80
N HIS A 92 2.68 -11.48 -15.81
CA HIS A 92 1.86 -10.30 -15.65
C HIS A 92 0.38 -10.67 -15.73
N HIS A 93 -0.42 -10.17 -14.78
CA HIS A 93 -1.87 -10.34 -14.78
C HIS A 93 -2.57 -8.98 -14.71
N THR A 94 -3.52 -8.77 -15.63
CA THR A 94 -4.41 -7.61 -15.66
C THR A 94 -5.27 -7.58 -14.41
N SER A 95 -5.53 -6.38 -13.89
CA SER A 95 -6.37 -6.21 -12.72
C SER A 95 -7.85 -6.32 -13.07
N SER A 96 -8.67 -6.86 -12.16
CA SER A 96 -10.14 -6.90 -12.31
C SER A 96 -10.73 -5.51 -12.56
N TYR A 97 -10.24 -4.49 -11.85
CA TYR A 97 -10.67 -3.10 -12.05
C TYR A 97 -10.34 -2.59 -13.45
N SER A 98 -9.16 -2.90 -13.99
CA SER A 98 -8.81 -2.53 -15.37
C SER A 98 -9.73 -3.19 -16.39
N SER A 99 -10.02 -4.49 -16.24
CA SER A 99 -10.95 -5.18 -17.13
C SER A 99 -12.37 -4.60 -17.06
N ARG A 100 -12.86 -4.32 -15.84
CA ARG A 100 -14.17 -3.67 -15.64
C ARG A 100 -14.21 -2.26 -16.20
N PHE A 101 -13.11 -1.52 -16.04
CA PHE A 101 -12.98 -0.15 -16.50
C PHE A 101 -13.03 -0.10 -18.04
N HIS A 102 -12.21 -0.90 -18.73
CA HIS A 102 -12.25 -0.97 -20.20
C HIS A 102 -13.59 -1.47 -20.74
N LYS A 103 -14.32 -2.30 -19.99
CA LYS A 103 -15.69 -2.70 -20.35
C LYS A 103 -16.68 -1.54 -20.27
N LYS A 104 -16.52 -0.64 -19.29
CA LYS A 104 -17.44 0.50 -19.08
C LYS A 104 -17.07 1.72 -19.91
N TYR A 105 -15.78 1.97 -20.10
CA TYR A 105 -15.21 3.11 -20.82
C TYR A 105 -14.24 2.59 -21.89
N PRO A 106 -14.75 2.02 -22.99
CA PRO A 106 -13.89 1.54 -24.07
C PRO A 106 -13.11 2.69 -24.69
N GLY A 107 -11.85 2.45 -25.07
CA GLY A 107 -10.99 3.44 -25.73
C GLY A 107 -10.37 4.51 -24.82
N SER A 108 -10.73 4.56 -23.53
CA SER A 108 -10.11 5.48 -22.56
C SER A 108 -8.88 4.82 -21.93
N THR A 109 -7.68 5.19 -22.34
CA THR A 109 -6.42 4.59 -21.85
C THR A 109 -5.52 5.58 -21.13
N SER A 110 -5.53 6.84 -21.55
CA SER A 110 -4.70 7.90 -20.97
C SER A 110 -5.42 8.62 -19.81
N LEU A 111 -4.67 9.18 -18.84
CA LEU A 111 -5.28 9.93 -17.72
C LEU A 111 -6.22 11.07 -18.18
N PRO A 112 -5.90 11.86 -19.23
CA PRO A 112 -6.82 12.87 -19.75
C PRO A 112 -8.10 12.28 -20.37
N GLU A 113 -8.02 11.16 -21.08
CA GLU A 113 -9.20 10.48 -21.61
C GLU A 113 -10.09 9.96 -20.49
N ILE A 114 -9.50 9.34 -19.47
CA ILE A 114 -10.21 8.85 -18.29
C ILE A 114 -10.90 10.01 -17.58
N ALA A 115 -10.23 11.15 -17.41
CA ALA A 115 -10.84 12.36 -16.82
C ALA A 115 -12.08 12.81 -17.61
N LYS A 116 -11.97 12.89 -18.94
CA LYS A 116 -13.08 13.28 -19.82
C LYS A 116 -14.24 12.28 -19.77
N ALA A 117 -13.96 10.99 -19.81
CA ALA A 117 -14.98 9.94 -19.83
C ALA A 117 -15.72 9.77 -18.49
N THR A 118 -15.06 10.11 -17.38
CA THR A 118 -15.56 9.82 -16.02
C THR A 118 -16.05 11.07 -15.29
N GLY A 119 -15.66 12.26 -15.75
CA GLY A 119 -15.94 13.52 -15.07
C GLY A 119 -15.02 13.83 -13.88
N VAL A 120 -14.06 12.95 -13.56
CA VAL A 120 -13.09 13.17 -12.48
C VAL A 120 -12.01 14.16 -12.94
N SER A 121 -11.62 15.09 -12.07
CA SER A 121 -10.57 16.06 -12.42
C SER A 121 -9.23 15.40 -12.73
N LEU A 122 -8.53 15.89 -13.76
CA LEU A 122 -7.22 15.38 -14.15
C LEU A 122 -6.19 15.51 -13.01
N SER A 123 -6.32 16.53 -12.17
CA SER A 123 -5.45 16.74 -11.00
C SER A 123 -5.58 15.62 -9.98
N VAL A 124 -6.81 15.20 -9.67
CA VAL A 124 -7.07 14.08 -8.76
C VAL A 124 -6.52 12.78 -9.33
N LEU A 125 -6.76 12.48 -10.61
CA LEU A 125 -6.25 11.27 -11.24
C LEU A 125 -4.71 11.21 -11.24
N LYS A 126 -4.05 12.34 -11.51
CA LYS A 126 -2.58 12.45 -11.40
C LYS A 126 -2.08 12.16 -9.98
N LYS A 127 -2.77 12.65 -8.94
CA LYS A 127 -2.41 12.37 -7.54
C LYS A 127 -2.54 10.88 -7.21
N VAL A 128 -3.68 10.25 -7.55
CA VAL A 128 -3.92 8.81 -7.33
C VAL A 128 -2.86 7.97 -8.06
N TYR A 129 -2.56 8.35 -9.30
CA TYR A 129 -1.53 7.70 -10.10
C TYR A 129 -0.14 7.80 -9.45
N ASN A 130 0.29 9.01 -9.05
CA ASN A 130 1.58 9.22 -8.41
C ASN A 130 1.71 8.48 -7.07
N ARG A 131 0.63 8.43 -6.27
CA ARG A 131 0.58 7.59 -5.06
C ARG A 131 0.70 6.11 -5.39
N GLY A 132 0.13 5.67 -6.51
CA GLY A 132 0.31 4.31 -7.03
C GLY A 132 1.75 3.98 -7.41
N MET A 133 2.45 4.89 -8.09
CA MET A 133 3.87 4.76 -8.41
C MET A 133 4.72 4.70 -7.12
N ALA A 134 4.42 5.56 -6.14
CA ALA A 134 5.10 5.58 -4.85
C ALA A 134 4.88 4.28 -4.05
N ALA A 135 3.67 3.71 -4.09
CA ALA A 135 3.39 2.42 -3.46
C ALA A 135 4.11 1.27 -4.16
N TRP A 136 4.21 1.29 -5.49
CA TRP A 136 4.93 0.26 -6.24
C TRP A 136 6.42 0.22 -5.85
N ARG A 137 7.03 1.39 -5.65
CA ARG A 137 8.41 1.55 -5.18
C ARG A 137 8.65 0.87 -3.83
N THR A 138 7.73 1.01 -2.88
CA THR A 138 7.88 0.41 -1.54
C THR A 138 7.55 -1.08 -1.53
N GLY A 139 6.67 -1.57 -2.41
CA GLY A 139 6.49 -3.00 -2.60
C GLY A 139 5.28 -3.36 -3.45
N HIS A 140 5.46 -4.36 -4.30
CA HIS A 140 4.42 -4.83 -5.22
C HIS A 140 4.49 -6.35 -5.43
N ARG A 141 3.43 -6.89 -6.05
CA ARG A 141 3.35 -8.30 -6.43
C ARG A 141 4.39 -8.63 -7.52
N PRO A 142 4.99 -9.84 -7.51
CA PRO A 142 5.90 -10.25 -8.57
C PRO A 142 5.28 -10.10 -9.96
N GLY A 143 6.02 -9.52 -10.91
CA GLY A 143 5.57 -9.35 -12.30
C GLY A 143 4.63 -8.17 -12.56
N ALA A 144 4.33 -7.33 -11.57
CA ALA A 144 3.57 -6.10 -11.82
C ALA A 144 4.48 -4.98 -12.35
N THR A 145 4.11 -4.40 -13.48
CA THR A 145 4.72 -3.17 -13.99
C THR A 145 4.30 -1.98 -13.14
N GLU A 146 5.15 -0.96 -13.07
CA GLU A 146 4.91 0.24 -12.30
C GLU A 146 3.65 0.99 -12.78
N HIS A 147 3.60 1.29 -14.07
CA HIS A 147 2.45 1.92 -14.73
C HIS A 147 1.18 1.08 -14.59
N GLY A 148 1.27 -0.25 -14.75
CA GLY A 148 0.11 -1.14 -14.59
C GLY A 148 -0.43 -1.15 -13.15
N TRP A 149 0.45 -0.98 -12.16
CA TRP A 149 0.06 -0.85 -10.76
C TRP A 149 -0.62 0.50 -10.49
N ALA A 150 -0.05 1.60 -10.97
CA ALA A 150 -0.62 2.93 -10.81
C ALA A 150 -1.97 3.07 -11.52
N MET A 151 -2.09 2.60 -12.77
CA MET A 151 -3.35 2.60 -13.51
C MET A 151 -4.42 1.73 -12.88
N ALA A 152 -4.06 0.57 -12.29
CA ALA A 152 -5.04 -0.24 -11.56
C ALA A 152 -5.65 0.51 -10.37
N ARG A 153 -4.89 1.38 -9.70
CA ARG A 153 -5.41 2.24 -8.62
C ARG A 153 -6.34 3.31 -9.18
N VAL A 154 -5.97 3.95 -10.28
CA VAL A 154 -6.81 4.93 -11.00
C VAL A 154 -8.15 4.30 -11.41
N HIS A 155 -8.13 3.14 -12.04
CA HIS A 155 -9.35 2.42 -12.43
C HIS A 155 -10.20 2.04 -11.21
N SER A 156 -9.56 1.60 -10.11
CA SER A 156 -10.29 1.32 -8.88
C SER A 156 -10.85 2.60 -8.23
N PHE A 157 -10.23 3.75 -8.40
CA PHE A 157 -10.71 5.02 -7.85
C PHE A 157 -11.96 5.48 -8.62
N VAL A 158 -11.87 5.54 -9.95
CA VAL A 158 -12.96 5.91 -10.86
C VAL A 158 -14.19 5.00 -10.72
N LEU A 159 -13.99 3.71 -10.50
CA LEU A 159 -15.08 2.75 -10.33
C LEU A 159 -15.64 2.72 -8.89
N HIS A 160 -15.31 3.69 -8.04
CA HIS A 160 -15.67 3.72 -6.62
C HIS A 160 -15.32 2.40 -5.90
N GLY A 161 -14.15 1.87 -6.21
CA GLY A 161 -13.64 0.63 -5.64
C GLY A 161 -12.83 0.87 -4.36
N LYS A 162 -11.93 -0.07 -4.04
CA LYS A 162 -11.18 -0.02 -2.78
C LYS A 162 -10.35 1.26 -2.62
N THR A 163 -9.71 1.72 -3.70
CA THR A 163 -8.89 2.94 -3.66
C THR A 163 -9.70 4.17 -3.24
N TRP A 164 -10.93 4.30 -3.73
CA TRP A 164 -11.85 5.39 -3.41
C TRP A 164 -12.25 5.41 -1.93
N HIS A 165 -12.53 4.23 -1.35
CA HIS A 165 -12.99 4.14 0.03
C HIS A 165 -11.88 4.09 1.09
N THR A 166 -10.61 3.95 0.69
CA THR A 166 -9.52 3.72 1.64
C THR A 166 -8.31 4.58 1.34
N ALA A 167 -7.40 4.11 0.50
CA ALA A 167 -6.07 4.69 0.38
C ALA A 167 -6.04 6.10 -0.22
N ASP A 168 -7.07 6.47 -0.98
CA ASP A 168 -7.20 7.78 -1.61
C ASP A 168 -8.60 8.39 -1.34
N SER A 169 -9.20 8.05 -0.19
CA SER A 169 -10.52 8.58 0.21
C SER A 169 -10.53 10.08 0.50
N ASP A 170 -9.36 10.68 0.70
CA ASP A 170 -9.17 12.13 0.82
C ASP A 170 -9.32 12.87 -0.52
N LEU A 171 -9.30 12.14 -1.63
CA LEU A 171 -9.44 12.68 -2.98
C LEU A 171 -10.82 12.44 -3.60
N ALA A 172 -11.67 11.67 -2.91
CA ALA A 172 -13.01 11.27 -3.30
C ALA A 172 -14.03 12.41 -3.19
#